data_AF-A0A8H7K6Y3-F1
#
_entry.id   AF-A0A8H7K6Y3-F1
#
_cell.length_a   1.000
_cell.length_b   1.000
_cell.length_c   1.000
_cell.angle_alpha   90.00
_cell.angle_beta   90.00
_cell.angle_gamma   90.00
#
_symmetry.space_group_name_H-M   'P 1'
#
loop_
_entity.id
_entity.type
_entity.pdbx_description
1 polymer ?
#
loop_
_entity_poly.entity_id
_entity_poly.type
_entity_poly.pdbx_seq_one_letter_code
_entity_poly.pdbx_strand_id
1 'polypeptide(L)'
;MVGSVYALTLNFQALFWLVRIRIPRLVFTLVATALIIPVGIKVAADFLSSLSNFLGIIGYWSACFSAVVLVEHFVFRKGLMESYDLDVWDNAKALPTGAAAIVASICSFGMVIPGMSQVWFTGPVAVYTGDIGFEMAFVLTAVFYLPFRYIERKMIGH
;
A
#
# COMPACT_ATOMS: atom_id res chain seq x y z
N MET A 1 -15.52 8.65 12.08
CA MET A 1 -14.21 9.03 12.68
C MET A 1 -13.65 7.96 13.62
N VAL A 2 -14.46 7.40 14.54
CA VAL A 2 -13.98 6.39 15.52
C VAL A 2 -13.33 5.16 14.86
N GLY A 3 -13.94 4.60 13.82
CA GLY A 3 -13.40 3.43 13.11
C GLY A 3 -12.04 3.67 12.45
N SER A 4 -11.84 4.83 11.82
CA SER A 4 -10.59 5.18 11.14
C SER A 4 -9.44 5.40 12.13
N VAL A 5 -9.71 6.08 13.24
CA VAL A 5 -8.71 6.29 14.30
C VAL A 5 -8.38 4.97 15.03
N TYR A 6 -9.37 4.09 15.20
CA TYR A 6 -9.17 2.75 15.72
C TYR A 6 -8.26 1.90 14.82
N ALA A 7 -8.54 1.85 13.52
CA ALA A 7 -7.70 1.13 12.56
C ALA A 7 -6.27 1.69 12.53
N LEU A 8 -6.12 3.02 12.54
CA LEU A 8 -4.81 3.67 12.56
C LEU A 8 -4.00 3.26 13.80
N THR A 9 -4.58 3.38 14.99
CA THR A 9 -3.89 3.05 16.25
C THR A 9 -3.55 1.57 16.39
N LEU A 10 -4.37 0.67 15.84
CA LEU A 10 -4.06 -0.76 15.76
C LEU A 10 -2.90 -1.05 14.81
N ASN A 11 -2.89 -0.45 13.62
CA ASN A 11 -1.81 -0.64 12.64
C ASN A 11 -0.45 -0.16 13.22
N PHE A 12 -0.43 0.98 13.91
CA PHE A 12 0.79 1.45 14.59
C PHE A 12 1.31 0.50 15.67
N GLN A 13 0.42 -0.20 16.37
CA GLN A 13 0.80 -1.19 17.38
C GLN A 13 1.26 -2.51 16.76
N ALA A 14 0.71 -2.89 15.61
CA ALA A 14 1.09 -4.10 14.88
C ALA A 14 2.45 -3.96 14.18
N LEU A 15 2.78 -2.76 13.66
CA LEU A 15 3.99 -2.52 12.87
C LEU A 15 5.29 -2.57 13.70
N PHE A 16 5.24 -2.15 14.97
CA PHE A 16 6.43 -2.06 15.82
C PHE A 16 6.32 -3.05 16.99
N TRP A 17 6.98 -4.20 16.86
CA TRP A 17 7.20 -5.14 17.97
C TRP A 17 7.72 -4.44 19.24
N LEU A 18 8.59 -3.43 19.09
CA LEU A 18 9.15 -2.64 20.19
C LEU A 18 8.16 -1.63 20.83
N VAL A 19 7.15 -1.16 20.09
CA VAL A 19 6.16 -0.19 20.57
C VAL A 19 4.98 -0.88 21.28
N ARG A 20 4.72 -2.15 20.93
CA ARG A 20 3.66 -3.02 21.49
C ARG A 20 3.64 -3.09 23.02
N ILE A 21 4.79 -2.88 23.68
CA ILE A 21 4.95 -3.13 25.12
C ILE A 21 5.06 -1.82 25.94
N ARG A 22 5.39 -0.67 25.33
CA ARG A 22 5.84 0.52 26.10
C ARG A 22 4.92 1.72 26.06
N ILE A 23 4.10 1.91 25.02
CA ILE A 23 3.37 3.18 24.82
C ILE A 23 1.85 2.97 24.96
N PRO A 24 1.16 3.68 25.89
CA PRO A 24 -0.27 3.59 26.04
C PRO A 24 -1.00 4.13 24.80
N ARG A 25 -2.05 3.42 24.36
CA ARG A 25 -2.83 3.71 23.12
C ARG A 25 -3.31 5.15 23.00
N LEU A 26 -3.56 5.80 24.13
CA LEU A 26 -4.07 7.16 24.23
C LEU A 26 -3.13 8.19 23.57
N VAL A 27 -1.82 7.96 23.63
CA VAL A 27 -0.81 8.82 23.01
C VAL A 27 -0.95 8.81 21.47
N PHE A 28 -1.14 7.63 20.87
CA PHE A 28 -1.33 7.52 19.42
C PHE A 28 -2.61 8.19 18.95
N THR A 29 -3.70 8.05 19.70
CA THR A 29 -4.97 8.71 19.40
C THR A 29 -4.83 10.23 19.45
N LEU A 30 -4.14 10.77 20.48
CA LEU A 30 -3.93 12.20 20.62
C LEU A 30 -3.05 12.75 19.49
N VAL A 31 -1.94 12.09 19.16
CA VAL A 31 -1.05 12.50 18.08
C VAL A 31 -1.76 12.45 16.73
N ALA A 32 -2.48 11.36 16.43
CA ALA A 32 -3.26 11.24 15.20
C ALA A 32 -4.32 12.34 15.08
N THR A 33 -5.06 12.61 16.17
CA THR A 33 -6.07 13.67 16.19
C THR A 33 -5.43 15.05 16.00
N ALA A 34 -4.30 15.32 16.66
CA ALA A 34 -3.55 16.57 16.52
C ALA A 34 -3.01 16.80 15.11
N LEU A 35 -2.73 15.74 14.34
CA LEU A 35 -2.34 15.82 12.93
C LEU A 35 -3.54 15.99 11.99
N ILE A 36 -4.65 15.30 12.26
CA ILE A 36 -5.84 15.34 11.41
C ILE A 36 -6.50 16.72 11.43
N ILE A 37 -6.56 17.40 12.58
CA ILE A 37 -7.19 18.72 12.72
C ILE A 37 -6.59 19.77 11.76
N PRO A 38 -5.27 20.07 11.77
CA PRO A 38 -4.70 21.09 10.90
C PRO A 38 -4.74 20.71 9.41
N VAL A 39 -4.59 19.42 9.09
CA VAL A 39 -4.73 18.94 7.71
C VAL A 39 -6.17 19.12 7.22
N GLY A 40 -7.16 18.78 8.06
CA GLY A 40 -8.58 18.95 7.75
C GLY A 40 -8.95 20.41 7.50
N ILE A 41 -8.39 21.36 8.26
CA ILE A 41 -8.61 22.81 8.05
C ILE A 41 -8.12 23.23 6.66
N LYS A 42 -6.92 22.79 6.24
CA LYS A 42 -6.40 23.11 4.90
C LYS A 42 -7.21 22.45 3.79
N VAL A 43 -7.60 21.20 3.97
CA VAL A 43 -8.39 20.44 2.99
C VAL A 43 -9.79 21.02 2.81
N ALA A 44 -10.38 21.60 3.86
CA ALA A 44 -11.70 22.22 3.79
C ALA A 44 -11.75 23.46 2.88
N ALA A 45 -10.63 24.15 2.67
CA ALA A 45 -10.57 25.33 1.80
C ALA A 45 -10.81 24.96 0.32
N ASP A 46 -10.27 23.82 -0.13
CA ASP A 46 -10.38 23.32 -1.51
C ASP A 46 -10.85 21.86 -1.50
N PHE A 47 -12.03 21.63 -0.92
CA PHE A 47 -12.51 20.28 -0.57
C PHE A 47 -12.59 19.33 -1.76
N LEU A 48 -13.19 19.74 -2.89
CA LEU A 48 -13.42 18.85 -4.02
C LEU A 48 -12.11 18.47 -4.74
N SER A 49 -11.23 19.42 -4.99
CA SER A 49 -9.93 19.14 -5.64
C SER A 49 -9.03 18.31 -4.73
N SER A 50 -9.00 18.64 -3.44
CA SER A 50 -8.26 17.86 -2.44
C SER A 50 -8.79 16.43 -2.35
N LEU A 51 -10.11 16.25 -2.23
CA LEU A 51 -10.73 14.93 -2.13
C LEU A 51 -10.45 14.07 -3.36
N SER A 52 -10.56 14.63 -4.57
CA SER A 52 -10.23 13.90 -5.81
C SER A 52 -8.77 13.45 -5.83
N ASN A 53 -7.83 14.32 -5.47
CA ASN A 53 -6.41 13.99 -5.40
C ASN A 53 -6.12 12.90 -4.36
N PHE A 54 -6.70 13.03 -3.16
CA PHE A 54 -6.52 12.04 -2.09
C PHE A 54 -7.08 10.67 -2.50
N LEU A 55 -8.26 10.64 -3.13
CA LEU A 55 -8.85 9.41 -3.63
C LEU A 55 -8.00 8.77 -4.73
N GLY A 56 -7.46 9.56 -5.66
CA GLY A 56 -6.54 9.07 -6.70
C GLY A 56 -5.29 8.41 -6.11
N ILE A 57 -4.61 9.11 -5.20
CA ILE A 57 -3.38 8.60 -4.55
C ILE A 57 -3.65 7.31 -3.76
N ILE A 58 -4.72 7.28 -2.96
CA ILE A 58 -5.11 6.08 -2.19
C ILE A 58 -5.54 4.95 -3.14
N GLY A 59 -6.16 5.29 -4.28
CA GLY A 59 -6.53 4.35 -5.33
C GLY A 59 -5.32 3.64 -5.95
N TYR A 60 -4.26 4.38 -6.31
CA TYR A 60 -3.05 3.78 -6.88
C TYR A 60 -2.34 2.86 -5.90
N TRP A 61 -2.23 3.27 -4.64
CA TRP A 61 -1.66 2.42 -3.61
C TRP A 61 -2.45 1.12 -3.42
N SER A 62 -3.78 1.24 -3.39
CA SER A 62 -4.69 0.09 -3.28
C SER A 62 -4.57 -0.84 -4.49
N ALA A 63 -4.42 -0.29 -5.70
CA ALA A 63 -4.20 -1.07 -6.93
C ALA A 63 -2.91 -1.89 -6.87
N CYS A 64 -1.80 -1.28 -6.44
CA CYS A 64 -0.53 -1.97 -6.25
C CYS A 64 -0.68 -3.11 -5.23
N PHE A 65 -1.29 -2.83 -4.08
CA PHE A 65 -1.49 -3.81 -3.03
C PHE A 65 -2.37 -4.98 -3.50
N SER A 66 -3.49 -4.69 -4.16
CA SER A 66 -4.38 -5.72 -4.73
C SER A 66 -3.66 -6.55 -5.79
N ALA A 67 -2.85 -5.94 -6.66
CA ALA A 67 -2.06 -6.67 -7.66
C ALA A 67 -1.08 -7.66 -7.02
N VAL A 68 -0.31 -7.22 -6.02
CA VAL A 68 0.62 -8.09 -5.29
C VAL A 68 -0.11 -9.25 -4.64
N VAL A 69 -1.19 -8.97 -3.91
CA VAL A 69 -1.97 -10.00 -3.20
C VAL A 69 -2.58 -11.01 -4.17
N LEU A 70 -3.14 -10.54 -5.29
CA LEU A 70 -3.73 -11.42 -6.30
C LEU A 70 -2.67 -12.29 -6.97
N VAL A 71 -1.52 -11.73 -7.34
CA VAL A 71 -0.44 -12.52 -7.97
C VAL A 71 0.14 -13.53 -6.99
N GLU A 72 0.38 -13.15 -5.73
CA GLU A 72 0.84 -14.08 -4.69
C GLU A 72 -0.17 -15.22 -4.47
N HIS A 73 -1.45 -14.88 -4.38
CA HIS A 73 -2.51 -15.86 -4.12
C HIS A 73 -2.72 -16.81 -5.31
N PHE A 74 -2.85 -16.29 -6.53
CA PHE A 74 -3.18 -17.09 -7.70
C PHE A 74 -1.96 -17.78 -8.33
N VAL A 75 -0.79 -17.13 -8.39
CA VAL A 75 0.37 -17.66 -9.12
C VAL A 75 1.29 -18.47 -8.21
N PHE A 76 1.61 -17.96 -7.02
CA PHE A 76 2.57 -18.62 -6.13
C PHE A 76 1.89 -19.63 -5.21
N ARG A 77 0.70 -19.30 -4.70
CA ARG A 77 -0.07 -20.14 -3.77
C ARG A 77 -1.17 -20.96 -4.46
N LYS A 78 -1.31 -20.85 -5.80
CA LYS A 78 -2.26 -21.60 -6.63
C LYS A 78 -3.71 -21.54 -6.15
N GLY A 79 -4.10 -20.48 -5.43
CA GLY A 79 -5.45 -20.31 -4.88
C GLY A 79 -5.77 -21.18 -3.66
N LEU A 80 -4.78 -21.86 -3.06
CA LEU A 80 -5.01 -22.74 -1.91
C LEU A 80 -4.87 -21.95 -0.60
N MET A 81 -5.99 -21.79 0.12
CA MET A 81 -6.00 -21.21 1.47
C MET A 81 -5.19 -22.02 2.48
N GLU A 82 -5.02 -23.33 2.25
CA GLU A 82 -4.19 -24.22 3.09
C GLU A 82 -2.70 -23.86 3.07
N SER A 83 -2.25 -23.07 2.11
CA SER A 83 -0.87 -22.57 2.06
C SER A 83 -0.58 -21.46 3.08
N TYR A 84 -1.62 -20.89 3.70
CA TYR A 84 -1.47 -19.87 4.74
C TYR A 84 -1.35 -20.55 6.10
N ASP A 85 -0.13 -20.72 6.55
CA ASP A 85 0.14 -21.17 7.91
C ASP A 85 -0.16 -20.03 8.90
N LEU A 86 -1.29 -20.14 9.60
CA LEU A 86 -1.72 -19.16 10.60
C LEU A 86 -0.88 -19.24 11.89
N ASP A 87 -0.19 -20.36 12.14
CA ASP A 87 0.62 -20.55 13.35
C ASP A 87 1.95 -19.78 13.28
N VAL A 88 2.38 -19.41 12.07
CA VAL A 88 3.65 -18.73 11.79
C VAL A 88 3.49 -17.21 11.66
N TRP A 89 2.29 -16.66 11.91
CA TRP A 89 1.98 -15.24 11.68
C TRP A 89 2.89 -14.25 12.43
N ASP A 90 3.45 -14.64 13.58
CA ASP A 90 4.32 -13.79 14.43
C ASP A 90 5.83 -14.01 14.17
N ASN A 91 6.21 -14.92 13.25
CA ASN A 91 7.62 -15.23 12.99
C ASN A 91 8.13 -14.59 11.69
N ALA A 92 8.69 -13.39 11.81
CA ALA A 92 9.24 -12.63 10.69
C ALA A 92 10.33 -13.36 9.87
N LYS A 93 10.99 -14.39 10.42
CA LYS A 93 12.00 -15.19 9.70
C LYS A 93 11.41 -16.31 8.84
N ALA A 94 10.20 -16.76 9.16
CA ALA A 94 9.51 -17.82 8.43
C ALA A 94 8.50 -17.26 7.40
N LEU A 95 8.20 -15.96 7.49
CA LEU A 95 7.45 -15.22 6.48
C LEU A 95 8.38 -14.77 5.34
N PRO A 96 7.89 -14.74 4.08
CA PRO A 96 8.62 -14.12 2.99
C PRO A 96 8.93 -12.66 3.34
N THR A 97 10.14 -12.20 3.03
CA THR A 97 10.68 -10.90 3.45
C THR A 97 9.89 -9.71 2.91
N GLY A 98 8.98 -9.92 1.95
CA GLY A 98 8.15 -8.87 1.36
C GLY A 98 8.94 -7.86 0.54
N ALA A 99 10.25 -8.07 0.39
CA ALA A 99 11.15 -7.18 -0.32
C ALA A 99 10.81 -7.16 -1.81
N ALA A 100 10.45 -8.30 -2.41
CA ALA A 100 9.98 -8.36 -3.78
C ALA A 100 8.72 -7.51 -4.02
N ALA A 101 7.77 -7.50 -3.07
CA ALA A 101 6.55 -6.71 -3.18
C ALA A 101 6.83 -5.21 -3.10
N ILE A 102 7.72 -4.80 -2.19
CA ILE A 102 8.11 -3.41 -2.02
C ILE A 102 8.87 -2.92 -3.25
N VAL A 103 9.84 -3.68 -3.74
CA VAL A 103 10.61 -3.30 -4.94
C VAL A 103 9.72 -3.26 -6.18
N ALA A 104 8.84 -4.24 -6.38
CA ALA A 104 7.90 -4.23 -7.50
C ALA A 104 6.94 -3.01 -7.45
N SER A 105 6.46 -2.66 -6.25
CA SER A 105 5.61 -1.48 -6.06
C SER A 105 6.37 -0.17 -6.30
N ILE A 106 7.62 -0.07 -5.87
CA ILE A 106 8.47 1.11 -6.14
C ILE A 106 8.77 1.24 -7.64
N CYS A 107 9.06 0.12 -8.32
CA CYS A 107 9.32 0.11 -9.75
C CYS A 107 8.08 0.49 -10.56
N SER A 108 6.88 0.08 -10.14
CA SER A 108 5.64 0.46 -10.84
C SER A 108 5.35 1.96 -10.75
N PHE A 109 5.72 2.63 -9.64
CA PHE A 109 5.61 4.10 -9.55
C PHE A 109 6.36 4.84 -10.65
N GLY A 110 7.46 4.28 -11.18
CA GLY A 110 8.20 4.89 -12.29
C GLY A 110 7.37 5.09 -13.57
N MET A 111 6.34 4.27 -13.80
CA MET A 111 5.43 4.39 -14.94
C MET A 111 4.00 4.80 -14.56
N VAL A 112 3.62 4.72 -13.29
CA VAL A 112 2.35 5.28 -12.79
C VAL A 112 2.42 6.81 -12.73
N ILE A 113 3.55 7.40 -12.31
CA ILE A 113 3.71 8.85 -12.21
C ILE A 113 3.48 9.54 -13.57
N PRO A 114 4.03 9.06 -14.71
CA PRO A 114 3.76 9.65 -16.02
C PRO A 114 2.32 9.49 -16.55
N GLY A 115 1.57 8.48 -16.08
CA GLY A 115 0.20 8.16 -16.52
C GLY A 115 -0.91 8.69 -15.59
N MET A 116 -0.52 9.28 -14.46
CA MET A 116 -1.43 9.87 -13.47
C MET A 116 -1.96 11.22 -13.97
N SER A 117 -3.29 11.37 -14.02
CA SER A 117 -3.95 12.66 -14.27
C SER A 117 -4.69 13.11 -13.02
N GLN A 118 -3.97 13.81 -12.14
CA GLN A 118 -4.53 14.36 -10.90
C GLN A 118 -4.37 15.88 -10.87
N VAL A 119 -5.19 16.57 -10.06
CA VAL A 119 -5.22 18.04 -10.02
C VAL A 119 -3.87 18.62 -9.56
N TRP A 120 -3.10 17.89 -8.76
CA TRP A 120 -1.74 18.30 -8.35
C TRP A 120 -0.64 17.92 -9.34
N PHE A 121 -0.86 16.90 -10.18
CA PHE A 121 0.14 16.44 -11.14
C PHE A 121 -0.53 15.69 -12.29
N THR A 122 -0.34 16.19 -13.51
CA THR A 122 -0.73 15.52 -14.76
C THR A 122 0.54 15.10 -15.48
N GLY A 123 0.77 13.80 -15.58
CA GLY A 123 1.93 13.26 -16.27
C GLY A 123 1.83 13.41 -17.79
N PRO A 124 2.96 13.41 -18.51
CA PRO A 124 3.01 13.66 -19.96
C PRO A 124 2.23 12.63 -20.79
N VAL A 125 2.02 11.41 -20.27
CA VAL A 125 1.21 10.36 -20.91
C VAL A 125 -0.28 10.56 -20.59
N ALA A 126 -0.59 11.10 -19.41
CA ALA A 126 -1.95 11.34 -18.97
C ALA A 126 -2.66 12.46 -19.75
N VAL A 127 -1.90 13.40 -20.35
CA VAL A 127 -2.43 14.47 -21.22
C VAL A 127 -3.15 13.94 -22.45
N TYR A 128 -2.68 12.82 -23.02
CA TYR A 128 -3.25 12.25 -24.25
C TYR A 128 -4.27 11.15 -23.99
N THR A 129 -4.17 10.48 -22.85
CA THR A 129 -4.86 9.20 -22.61
C THR A 129 -5.86 9.25 -21.46
N GLY A 130 -5.88 10.33 -20.67
CA GLY A 130 -6.67 10.43 -19.43
C GLY A 130 -5.96 9.75 -18.25
N ASP A 131 -6.68 9.61 -17.13
CA ASP A 131 -6.14 8.95 -15.94
C ASP A 131 -6.13 7.43 -16.12
N ILE A 132 -4.95 6.87 -16.41
CA ILE A 132 -4.71 5.41 -16.49
C ILE A 132 -3.76 4.99 -15.35
N GLY A 133 -3.59 5.85 -14.33
CA GLY A 133 -2.67 5.58 -13.23
C GLY A 133 -3.05 4.31 -12.46
N PHE A 134 -4.34 4.01 -12.36
CA PHE A 134 -4.85 2.84 -11.63
C PHE A 134 -4.56 1.54 -12.37
N GLU A 135 -4.91 1.45 -13.65
CA GLU A 135 -4.69 0.26 -14.46
C GLU A 135 -3.20 0.00 -14.66
N MET A 136 -2.41 1.06 -14.88
CA MET A 136 -0.96 0.95 -14.98
C MET A 136 -0.34 0.50 -13.66
N ALA A 137 -0.81 1.01 -12.51
CA ALA A 137 -0.36 0.54 -11.19
C ALA A 137 -0.66 -0.94 -11.00
N PHE A 138 -1.86 -1.39 -11.37
CA PHE A 138 -2.27 -2.79 -11.24
C PHE A 138 -1.45 -3.72 -12.15
N VAL A 139 -1.42 -3.43 -13.44
CA VAL A 139 -0.79 -4.30 -14.46
C VAL A 139 0.72 -4.33 -14.27
N LEU A 140 1.37 -3.18 -14.09
CA LEU A 140 2.82 -3.13 -13.96
C LEU A 140 3.29 -3.74 -12.65
N THR A 141 2.58 -3.51 -11.54
CA THR A 141 2.93 -4.15 -10.27
C THR A 141 2.78 -5.66 -10.40
N ALA A 142 1.72 -6.16 -11.06
CA ALA A 142 1.56 -7.60 -11.30
C ALA A 142 2.70 -8.17 -12.17
N VAL A 143 3.05 -7.49 -13.26
CA VAL A 143 4.11 -7.92 -14.19
C VAL A 143 5.50 -7.88 -13.54
N PHE A 144 5.82 -6.84 -12.78
CA PHE A 144 7.11 -6.75 -12.07
C PHE A 144 7.18 -7.70 -10.90
N TYR A 145 6.07 -7.94 -10.19
CA TYR A 145 6.09 -8.82 -9.02
C TYR A 145 6.43 -10.26 -9.39
N LEU A 146 5.99 -10.76 -10.55
CA LEU A 146 6.31 -12.12 -11.03
C LEU A 146 7.83 -12.45 -11.06
N PRO A 147 8.69 -11.71 -11.79
CA PRO A 147 10.13 -11.97 -11.82
C PRO A 147 10.80 -11.68 -10.48
N PHE A 148 10.41 -10.62 -9.77
CA PHE A 148 11.01 -10.31 -8.47
C PHE A 148 10.75 -11.41 -7.44
N ARG A 149 9.53 -11.96 -7.41
CA ARG A 149 9.16 -13.06 -6.53
C ARG A 149 9.82 -14.37 -6.93
N TYR A 150 10.01 -14.63 -8.22
CA TYR A 150 10.78 -15.78 -8.70
C TYR A 150 12.25 -15.71 -8.25
N ILE A 151 12.87 -14.53 -8.32
CA ILE A 151 14.25 -14.29 -7.86
C ILE A 151 14.34 -14.45 -6.34
N GLU A 152 13.39 -13.87 -5.60
CA GLU A 152 13.33 -13.97 -4.13
C GLU A 152 13.22 -15.43 -3.68
N ARG A 153 12.36 -16.21 -4.34
CA ARG A 153 12.22 -17.65 -4.08
C ARG A 153 13.50 -18.44 -4.36
N LYS A 154 14.23 -18.05 -5.42
CA LYS A 154 15.50 -18.70 -5.79
C LYS A 154 16.65 -18.34 -4.85
N MET A 155 16.67 -17.12 -4.30
CA MET A 155 17.71 -16.64 -3.38
C MET A 155 17.47 -17.06 -1.93
N ILE A 156 16.21 -17.05 -1.47
CA ILE A 156 15.85 -17.23 -0.06
C ILE A 156 15.38 -18.68 0.20
N GLY A 157 15.07 -19.46 -0.84
CA GLY A 157 14.78 -20.89 -0.71
C GLY A 157 13.40 -21.23 -0.13
N HIS A 158 12.54 -20.22 0.08
CA HIS A 158 11.13 -20.35 0.45
C HIS A 158 10.24 -19.87 -0.70
#